data_AF-A0A1G7SPS3-F1
#
_entry.id   AF-A0A1G7SPS3-F1
#
_cell.length_a   1.000
_cell.length_b   1.000
_cell.length_c   1.000
_cell.angle_alpha   90.00
_cell.angle_beta   90.00
_cell.angle_gamma   90.00
#
_symmetry.space_group_name_H-M   'P 1'
#
loop_
_entity.id
_entity.type
_entity.pdbx_description
1 polymer ?
#
loop_
_entity_poly.entity_id
_entity_poly.type
_entity_poly.pdbx_seq_one_letter_code
_entity_poly.pdbx_strand_id
1 'polypeptide(L)' 'MRRLTTLFPSEFLEEHAEELGVVEREGKLQIPVLVWALVFGFAAGESRTLAGFRRCYNSTADETISPGGFYHRLTPTL' A
#
# COMPACT_ATOMS: atom_id res chain seq x y z
N MET A 1 24.87 -5.26 -4.62
CA MET A 1 23.48 -5.46 -4.13
C MET A 1 22.59 -4.36 -4.74
N ARG A 2 21.52 -4.72 -5.45
CA ARG A 2 20.49 -3.75 -5.88
C ARG A 2 19.40 -3.67 -4.83
N ARG A 3 18.89 -2.47 -4.54
CA ARG A 3 17.79 -2.27 -3.57
C ARG A 3 16.46 -2.58 -4.26
N LEU A 4 15.49 -3.15 -3.55
CA LEU A 4 14.16 -3.42 -4.12
C LEU A 4 13.50 -2.16 -4.70
N THR A 5 13.67 -1.02 -4.04
CA THR A 5 13.20 0.29 -4.51
C THR A 5 13.87 0.79 -5.79
N THR A 6 15.01 0.21 -6.19
CA THR A 6 15.65 0.49 -7.48
C THR A 6 15.21 -0.44 -8.59
N LEU A 7 14.66 -1.61 -8.25
CA LEU A 7 14.08 -2.55 -9.21
C LEU A 7 12.61 -2.23 -9.49
N PHE A 8 11.92 -1.72 -8.47
CA PHE A 8 10.54 -1.25 -8.54
C PHE A 8 10.49 0.20 -8.03
N PRO A 9 10.81 1.19 -8.88
CA PRO A 9 10.65 2.61 -8.56
C PRO A 9 9.19 2.94 -8.26
N SER A 10 8.94 4.05 -7.54
CA SER A 10 7.58 4.50 -7.24
C SER A 10 6.73 4.72 -8.49
N GLU A 11 7.30 5.39 -9.50
CA GLU A 11 6.64 5.66 -10.80
C GLU A 11 6.18 4.37 -11.46
N PHE A 12 7.03 3.33 -11.48
CA PHE A 12 6.63 2.01 -12.01
C PHE A 12 5.43 1.41 -11.25
N LEU A 13 5.39 1.54 -9.92
CA LEU A 13 4.28 1.01 -9.12
C LEU A 13 2.99 1.82 -9.32
N GLU A 14 3.12 3.13 -9.57
CA GLU A 14 2.00 4.03 -9.86
C GLU A 14 1.42 3.74 -11.25
N GLU A 15 2.25 3.74 -12.29
CA GLU A 15 1.86 3.39 -13.67
C GLU A 15 1.19 2.02 -13.71
N HIS A 16 1.78 1.01 -13.05
CA HIS A 16 1.20 -0.33 -13.06
C HIS A 16 -0.14 -0.41 -12.32
N ALA A 17 -0.35 0.41 -11.28
CA ALA A 17 -1.62 0.47 -10.59
C ALA A 17 -2.71 1.17 -11.41
N GLU A 18 -2.33 2.18 -12.20
CA GLU A 18 -3.23 2.80 -13.18
C GLU A 18 -3.60 1.80 -14.28
N GLU A 19 -2.63 1.08 -14.84
CA GLU A 19 -2.85 0.03 -15.86
C GLU A 19 -3.83 -1.06 -15.39
N LEU A 20 -3.70 -1.48 -14.13
CA LEU A 20 -4.58 -2.49 -13.53
C LEU A 20 -5.94 -1.94 -13.10
N GLY A 21 -6.15 -0.62 -13.17
CA GLY A 21 -7.39 0.03 -12.74
C GLY A 21 -7.65 -0.09 -11.24
N VAL A 22 -6.63 -0.33 -10.41
CA VAL A 22 -6.80 -0.45 -8.94
C VAL A 22 -6.95 0.91 -8.27
N VAL A 23 -6.69 1.99 -9.01
CA VAL A 23 -6.95 3.38 -8.60
C VAL A 23 -8.23 3.86 -9.27
N GLU A 24 -9.37 3.70 -8.60
CA GLU A 24 -10.67 4.14 -9.13
C GLU A 24 -10.91 5.65 -8.96
N ARG A 25 -10.22 6.29 -8.00
CA ARG A 25 -10.26 7.73 -7.73
C ARG A 25 -8.92 8.19 -7.18
N GLU A 26 -8.45 9.36 -7.62
CA GLU A 26 -7.40 10.09 -6.92
C GLU A 26 -7.86 10.33 -5.47
N GLY A 27 -7.09 9.79 -4.54
CA GLY A 27 -7.41 9.83 -3.12
C GLY A 27 -6.16 9.69 -2.28
N LYS A 28 -6.34 9.68 -0.96
CA LYS A 28 -5.26 9.66 0.06
C LYS A 28 -4.38 8.39 0.07
N LEU A 29 -4.53 7.51 -0.93
CA LEU A 29 -3.84 6.22 -0.98
C LEU A 29 -2.61 6.32 -1.88
N GLN A 30 -1.43 6.18 -1.29
CA GLN A 30 -0.16 6.14 -2.00
C GLN A 30 0.21 4.68 -2.30
N ILE A 31 0.06 4.28 -3.57
CA ILE A 31 0.30 2.89 -4.00
C ILE A 31 1.72 2.40 -3.64
N PRO A 32 2.81 3.16 -3.89
CA PRO A 32 4.14 2.69 -3.54
C PRO A 32 4.29 2.37 -2.05
N VAL A 33 3.73 3.21 -1.18
CA VAL A 33 3.77 3.00 0.27
C VAL A 33 2.96 1.78 0.68
N LEU A 34 1.79 1.56 0.06
CA LEU A 34 0.96 0.39 0.32
C LEU A 34 1.69 -0.91 -0.05
N VAL A 35 2.32 -0.95 -1.23
CA VAL A 35 3.10 -2.11 -1.70
C VAL A 35 4.24 -2.41 -0.74
N TRP A 36 5.04 -1.41 -0.36
CA TRP A 36 6.18 -1.65 0.53
C TRP A 36 5.76 -1.97 1.97
N ALA A 37 4.68 -1.38 2.48
CA ALA A 37 4.10 -1.77 3.76
C ALA A 37 3.59 -3.23 3.75
N LEU A 38 3.11 -3.72 2.61
CA LEU A 38 2.72 -5.13 2.45
C LEU A 38 3.94 -6.04 2.43
N VAL A 39 4.94 -5.71 1.60
CA VAL A 39 6.16 -6.51 1.43
C VAL A 39 6.97 -6.59 2.72
N PHE A 40 7.21 -5.46 3.39
CA PHE A 40 8.08 -5.40 4.57
C PHE A 40 7.32 -5.51 5.89
N GLY A 41 6.11 -4.97 5.99
CA GLY A 41 5.34 -5.02 7.24
C GLY A 41 4.52 -6.30 7.40
N PHE A 42 3.84 -6.76 6.34
CA PHE A 42 2.93 -7.89 6.42
C PHE A 42 3.61 -9.22 6.05
N ALA A 43 4.21 -9.30 4.85
CA ALA A 43 4.79 -10.54 4.32
C ALA A 43 6.07 -10.97 5.09
N ALA A 44 6.88 -10.01 5.56
CA ALA A 44 8.04 -10.31 6.40
C ALA A 44 7.68 -10.64 7.87
N GLY A 45 6.40 -10.57 8.25
CA GLY A 45 5.89 -11.08 9.54
C GLY A 45 5.88 -10.09 10.70
N GLU A 46 6.27 -8.83 10.50
CA GLU A 46 6.29 -7.80 11.54
C GLU A 46 4.88 -7.37 11.99
N SER A 47 3.87 -7.54 11.13
CA SER A 47 2.49 -7.13 11.38
C SER A 47 1.48 -7.97 10.58
N ARG A 48 1.20 -9.20 11.00
CA ARG A 48 0.23 -10.11 10.33
C ARG A 48 -1.26 -9.79 10.59
N THR A 49 -1.58 -8.56 10.97
CA THR A 49 -2.98 -8.11 11.17
C THR A 49 -3.27 -6.95 10.24
N LEU A 50 -4.51 -6.81 9.76
CA LEU A 50 -4.92 -5.64 8.95
C LEU A 50 -4.68 -4.33 9.70
N ALA A 51 -4.85 -4.32 11.03
CA ALA A 51 -4.54 -3.17 11.87
C ALA A 51 -3.05 -2.85 11.89
N GLY A 52 -2.18 -3.87 11.96
CA GLY A 52 -0.73 -3.71 11.89
C GLY A 52 -0.27 -3.23 10.51
N PHE A 53 -0.82 -3.80 9.44
CA PHE A 53 -0.54 -3.37 8.06
C PHE A 53 -0.91 -1.89 7.86
N ARG A 54 -2.09 -1.46 8.32
CA ARG A 54 -2.49 -0.05 8.28
C ARG A 54 -1.53 0.86 9.07
N ARG A 55 -1.05 0.43 10.24
CA ARG A 55 -0.07 1.21 11.02
C ARG A 55 1.26 1.33 10.30
N CYS A 56 1.74 0.25 9.68
CA CYS A 56 2.95 0.25 8.85
C CYS A 56 2.81 1.26 7.71
N TYR A 57 1.70 1.22 6.95
CA TYR A 57 1.40 2.22 5.91
C TYR A 57 1.41 3.65 6.47
N ASN A 58 0.62 3.93 7.52
CA ASN A 58 0.50 5.29 8.09
C ASN A 58 1.80 5.83 8.70
N SER A 59 2.78 4.98 9.01
CA SER A 59 4.08 5.43 9.55
C SER A 59 5.00 6.05 8.51
N THR A 60 4.75 5.78 7.23
CA THR A 60 5.60 6.20 6.10
C THR A 60 4.86 7.03 5.07
N ALA A 61 3.52 6.91 5.00
CA ALA A 61 2.69 7.69 4.09
C ALA A 61 2.64 9.17 4.48
N ASP A 62 2.57 10.04 3.48
CA ASP A 62 2.35 11.48 3.66
C ASP A 62 0.95 11.76 4.21
N GLU A 63 -0.02 10.93 3.85
CA GLU A 63 -1.39 11.00 4.34
C GLU A 63 -1.85 9.71 5.03
N THR A 64 -2.37 9.88 6.25
CA THR A 64 -2.91 8.75 7.00
C THR A 64 -4.30 8.34 6.53
N ILE A 65 -4.56 7.04 6.58
CA ILE A 65 -5.87 6.47 6.26
C ILE A 65 -6.55 5.98 7.54
N SER A 66 -7.85 6.28 7.65
CA SER A 66 -8.70 5.82 8.75
C SER A 66 -8.90 4.29 8.69
N PRO A 67 -9.20 3.63 9.83
CA PRO A 67 -9.48 2.19 9.83
C PRO A 67 -10.58 1.79 8.83
N GLY A 68 -11.72 2.51 8.83
CA GLY A 68 -12.85 2.21 7.95
C GLY A 68 -12.50 2.36 6.47
N GLY A 69 -11.83 3.46 6.09
CA GLY A 69 -11.40 3.66 4.71
C GLY A 69 -10.36 2.62 4.26
N PHE A 70 -9.49 2.16 5.16
CA PHE A 70 -8.51 1.13 4.84
C PHE A 70 -9.17 -0.24 4.62
N TYR A 71 -10.04 -0.68 5.53
CA TYR A 71 -10.67 -1.99 5.44
C TYR A 71 -11.65 -2.11 4.30
N HIS A 72 -12.36 -1.03 3.97
CA HIS A 72 -13.27 -0.99 2.82
C HIS A 72 -12.54 -1.36 1.52
N ARG A 73 -11.31 -0.88 1.32
CA ARG A 73 -10.52 -1.17 0.11
C ARG A 73 -10.02 -2.61 0.00
N LEU A 74 -9.96 -3.33 1.13
CA LEU A 74 -9.51 -4.73 1.19
C LEU A 74 -10.69 -5.71 1.28
N THR A 75 -11.92 -5.19 1.29
CA THR A 75 -13.13 -5.98 1.34
C THR A 75 -13.69 -6.05 -0.08
N PRO A 76 -13.81 -7.24 -0.69
CA PRO A 76 -14.44 -7.38 -2.00
C PRO A 76 -15.85 -6.79 -1.96
N THR A 77 -16.20 -5.97 -2.96
CA THR A 77 -17.59 -5.56 -3.19
C THR A 77 -18.38 -6.80 -3.63
N LEU A 78 -19.45 -7.10 -2.87
CA LEU A 78 -20.37 -8.21 -3.15
C LEU A 78 -21.21 -7.95 -4.41
#